data_AF-A0A3N4ILP9-F1
#
_entry.id   AF-A0A3N4ILP9-F1
#
_cell.length_a   1.000
_cell.length_b   1.000
_cell.length_c   1.000
_cell.angle_alpha   90.00
_cell.angle_beta   90.00
_cell.angle_gamma   90.00
#
_symmetry.space_group_name_H-M   'P 1'
#
loop_
_entity.id
_entity.type
_entity.pdbx_description
1 polymer ?
#
loop_
_entity_poly.entity_id
_entity_poly.type
_entity_poly.pdbx_seq_one_letter_code
_entity_poly.pdbx_strand_id
1 'polypeptide(L)'
;MVWSSARPHNVTDMVTGSFSKKHREQLVAIWSRENFGLKPEHYNMKIVTYKNLEMVWEKIAHPEADDGKRWDQTNTVLIDDSVEKACAQPHNHLLIDVWDNPNR
;
A
#
# COMPACT_ATOMS: atom_id res chain seq x y z
N MET A 1 -3.13 6.51 -1.66
CA MET A 1 -1.94 5.69 -1.96
C MET A 1 -2.38 4.31 -2.39
N VAL A 2 -1.64 3.65 -3.29
CA VAL A 2 -1.76 2.20 -3.54
C VAL A 2 -0.47 1.52 -3.07
N TRP A 3 -0.59 0.42 -2.31
CA TRP A 3 0.56 -0.37 -1.88
C TRP A 3 0.27 -1.86 -2.09
N SER A 4 0.97 -2.50 -3.01
CA SER A 4 0.74 -3.90 -3.38
C SER A 4 2.02 -4.73 -3.29
N SER A 5 1.90 -5.99 -2.84
CA SER A 5 3.00 -6.97 -2.81
C SER A 5 3.38 -7.51 -4.19
N ALA A 6 2.63 -7.13 -5.23
CA ALA A 6 2.87 -7.50 -6.61
C ALA A 6 4.05 -6.75 -7.22
N ARG A 7 4.62 -7.32 -8.30
CA ARG A 7 5.70 -6.71 -9.07
C ARG A 7 5.25 -5.40 -9.75
N PRO A 8 6.18 -4.47 -10.04
CA PRO A 8 5.84 -3.15 -10.58
C PRO A 8 4.90 -3.17 -11.80
N HIS A 9 5.17 -4.02 -12.81
CA HIS A 9 4.32 -4.09 -14.00
C HIS A 9 2.87 -4.47 -13.67
N ASN A 10 2.66 -5.47 -12.81
CA ASN A 10 1.31 -5.86 -12.37
C ASN A 10 0.62 -4.74 -11.60
N VAL A 11 1.36 -3.99 -10.76
CA VAL A 11 0.79 -2.85 -10.03
C VAL A 11 0.38 -1.74 -10.99
N THR A 12 1.20 -1.45 -12.01
CA THR A 12 0.85 -0.50 -13.07
C THR A 12 -0.45 -0.91 -13.78
N ASP A 13 -0.58 -2.18 -14.18
CA ASP A 13 -1.78 -2.68 -14.84
C ASP A 13 -3.01 -2.59 -13.94
N MET A 14 -2.89 -2.99 -12.66
CA MET A 14 -3.97 -2.87 -11.68
C MET A 14 -4.41 -1.42 -11.48
N VAL A 15 -3.46 -0.49 -11.31
CA VAL A 15 -3.77 0.93 -11.08
C VAL A 15 -4.39 1.57 -12.33
N THR A 16 -3.87 1.26 -13.51
CA THR A 16 -4.38 1.82 -14.77
C THR A 16 -5.76 1.28 -15.12
N GLY A 17 -6.05 0.01 -14.83
CA GLY A 17 -7.36 -0.60 -15.02
C GLY A 17 -8.42 -0.21 -13.98
N SER A 18 -8.01 0.06 -12.73
CA SER A 18 -8.96 0.30 -11.63
C SER A 18 -9.31 1.77 -11.41
N PHE A 19 -8.38 2.69 -11.70
CA PHE A 19 -8.58 4.12 -11.45
C PHE A 19 -8.69 4.90 -12.75
N SER A 20 -9.55 5.91 -12.82
CA SER A 20 -9.53 6.88 -13.91
C SER A 20 -8.24 7.70 -13.89
N LYS A 21 -7.90 8.37 -15.02
CA LYS A 21 -6.74 9.28 -15.07
C LYS A 21 -6.79 10.32 -13.94
N LYS A 22 -7.95 10.95 -13.74
CA LYS A 22 -8.18 11.96 -12.69
C LYS A 22 -7.93 11.39 -11.28
N HIS A 23 -8.38 10.17 -10.99
CA HIS A 23 -8.15 9.57 -9.67
C HIS A 23 -6.68 9.18 -9.47
N ARG A 24 -5.97 8.75 -10.52
CA ARG A 24 -4.54 8.44 -10.43
C ARG A 24 -3.70 9.66 -10.09
N GLU A 25 -4.04 10.83 -10.63
CA GLU A 25 -3.36 12.11 -10.33
C GLU A 25 -3.52 12.54 -8.86
N GLN A 26 -4.49 11.98 -8.13
CA GLN A 26 -4.70 12.23 -6.70
C GLN A 26 -3.92 11.26 -5.80
N LEU A 27 -3.29 10.24 -6.36
CA LEU A 27 -2.49 9.29 -5.57
C LEU A 27 -1.15 9.92 -5.18
N VAL A 28 -0.97 10.13 -3.87
CA VAL A 28 0.31 10.61 -3.32
C VAL A 28 1.47 9.61 -3.49
N ALA A 29 1.17 8.32 -3.72
CA ALA A 29 2.16 7.27 -3.94
C ALA A 29 1.53 6.01 -4.55
N ILE A 30 2.32 5.29 -5.34
CA ILE A 30 2.08 3.93 -5.82
C ILE A 30 3.30 3.09 -5.47
N TRP A 31 3.14 2.15 -4.53
CA TRP A 31 4.19 1.25 -4.07
C TRP A 31 3.90 -0.19 -4.50
N SER A 32 4.97 -0.86 -4.93
CA SER A 32 4.98 -2.25 -5.37
C SER A 32 5.82 -3.10 -4.43
N ARG A 33 6.08 -4.35 -4.82
CA ARG A 33 6.99 -5.28 -4.14
C ARG A 33 8.36 -4.67 -3.80
N GLU A 34 8.86 -3.77 -4.63
CA GLU A 34 10.16 -3.11 -4.46
C GLU A 34 10.21 -2.22 -3.21
N ASN A 35 9.06 -1.72 -2.77
CA ASN A 35 8.96 -0.80 -1.64
C ASN A 35 8.92 -1.51 -0.28
N PHE A 36 8.92 -2.85 -0.24
CA PHE A 36 8.90 -3.63 1.01
C PHE A 36 10.27 -3.82 1.66
N GLY A 37 11.35 -3.25 1.08
CA GLY A 37 12.70 -3.40 1.63
C GLY A 37 13.18 -4.86 1.68
N LEU A 38 12.70 -5.69 0.75
CA LEU A 38 13.06 -7.09 0.69
C LEU A 38 14.54 -7.24 0.34
N LYS A 39 15.20 -8.24 0.94
CA LYS A 39 16.51 -8.70 0.47
C LYS A 39 16.41 -9.18 -0.98
N PRO A 40 17.46 -9.02 -1.80
CA PRO A 40 17.47 -9.47 -3.19
C PRO A 40 17.05 -10.95 -3.34
N GLU A 41 17.50 -11.82 -2.44
CA GLU A 41 17.12 -13.25 -2.49
C GLU A 41 15.60 -13.48 -2.33
N HIS A 42 14.93 -12.63 -1.55
CA HIS A 42 13.50 -12.75 -1.25
C HIS A 42 12.60 -12.11 -2.32
N TYR A 43 13.16 -11.30 -3.22
CA TYR A 43 12.39 -10.56 -4.21
C TYR A 43 11.58 -11.49 -5.12
N ASN A 44 12.13 -12.65 -5.50
CA ASN A 44 11.47 -13.61 -6.38
C ASN A 44 10.72 -14.73 -5.64
N MET A 45 10.72 -14.72 -4.30
CA MET A 45 10.11 -15.77 -3.50
C MET A 45 8.68 -15.42 -3.08
N LYS A 46 7.82 -16.44 -2.94
CA LYS A 46 6.49 -16.29 -2.34
C LYS A 46 6.61 -16.21 -0.82
N ILE A 47 6.90 -15.00 -0.33
CA ILE A 47 6.98 -14.68 1.10
C ILE A 47 5.86 -13.71 1.51
N VAL A 48 5.49 -13.77 2.78
CA VAL A 48 4.62 -12.74 3.40
C VAL A 48 5.38 -11.41 3.39
N THR A 49 4.68 -10.35 3.01
CA THR A 49 5.22 -8.99 2.97
C THR A 49 4.48 -8.13 3.98
N TYR A 50 5.19 -7.49 4.90
CA TYR A 50 4.60 -6.65 5.94
C TYR A 50 4.49 -5.20 5.47
N LYS A 51 3.33 -4.58 5.65
CA LYS A 51 3.07 -3.18 5.34
C LYS A 51 3.28 -2.32 6.59
N ASN A 52 4.55 -2.04 6.91
CA ASN A 52 4.88 -1.13 8.02
C ASN A 52 4.56 0.32 7.62
N LEU A 53 3.52 0.91 8.24
CA LEU A 53 3.07 2.28 7.98
C LEU A 53 4.10 3.34 8.39
N GLU A 54 5.05 3.05 9.29
CA GLU A 54 6.16 3.97 9.58
C GLU A 54 6.95 4.32 8.31
N MET A 55 7.13 3.35 7.40
CA MET A 55 7.79 3.61 6.12
C MET A 55 7.03 4.66 5.31
N VAL A 56 5.69 4.65 5.37
CA VAL A 56 4.84 5.63 4.69
C VAL A 56 4.96 6.99 5.36
N TRP A 57 4.86 7.03 6.69
CA TRP A 57 4.94 8.25 7.48
C TRP A 57 6.29 8.97 7.32
N GLU A 58 7.37 8.21 7.18
CA GLU A 58 8.73 8.74 6.96
C GLU A 58 8.97 9.21 5.52
N LYS A 59 8.48 8.47 4.52
CA LYS A 59 8.89 8.66 3.11
C LYS A 59 7.91 9.47 2.27
N ILE A 60 6.65 9.55 2.67
CA ILE A 60 5.61 10.23 1.91
C ILE A 60 5.22 11.50 2.64
N ALA A 61 5.41 12.65 1.99
CA ALA A 61 4.99 13.92 2.56
C ALA A 61 3.46 14.04 2.59
N HIS A 62 2.93 14.69 3.63
CA HIS A 62 1.54 15.11 3.65
C HIS A 62 1.32 16.24 2.62
N PRO A 63 0.20 16.30 1.88
CA PRO A 63 -0.07 17.37 0.91
C PRO A 63 -0.03 18.78 1.50
N GLU A 64 -0.38 18.90 2.78
CA GLU A 64 -0.31 20.13 3.59
C GLU A 64 0.92 20.13 4.52
N ALA A 65 2.06 19.57 4.07
CA ALA A 65 3.27 19.50 4.88
C ALA A 65 3.85 20.89 5.21
N ASP A 66 3.62 21.88 4.35
CA ASP A 66 4.03 23.28 4.55
C ASP A 66 3.30 23.92 5.75
N ASP A 67 2.08 23.46 6.05
CA ASP A 67 1.31 23.83 7.24
C ASP A 67 1.70 23.00 8.49
N GLY A 68 2.78 22.23 8.41
CA GLY A 68 3.28 21.37 9.48
C GLY A 68 2.56 20.03 9.62
N LYS A 69 1.57 19.71 8.78
CA LYS A 69 0.87 18.41 8.86
C LYS A 69 1.76 17.24 8.45
N ARG A 70 1.56 16.08 9.05
CA ARG A 70 2.29 14.83 8.76
C ARG A 70 1.34 13.65 8.79
N TRP A 71 1.69 12.57 8.09
CA TRP A 71 1.02 11.30 8.29
C TRP A 71 1.52 10.66 9.59
N ASP A 72 0.60 10.09 10.35
CA ASP A 72 0.91 9.34 11.56
C ASP A 72 -0.20 8.30 11.83
N GLN A 73 -0.11 7.67 13.00
CA GLN A 73 -1.07 6.66 13.43
C GLN A 73 -2.51 7.18 13.50
N THR A 74 -2.72 8.45 13.83
CA THR A 74 -4.05 9.02 14.11
C THR A 74 -4.81 9.38 12.84
N ASN A 75 -4.13 9.50 11.70
CA ASN A 75 -4.71 9.94 10.42
C ASN A 75 -4.47 8.99 9.25
N THR A 76 -4.00 7.77 9.52
CA THR A 76 -3.72 6.75 8.50
C THR A 76 -4.61 5.52 8.69
N VAL A 77 -5.19 5.00 7.62
CA VAL A 77 -5.89 3.70 7.60
C VAL A 77 -5.27 2.81 6.54
N LEU A 78 -4.97 1.57 6.90
CA LEU A 78 -4.55 0.50 5.99
C LEU A 78 -5.76 -0.37 5.66
N ILE A 79 -6.14 -0.40 4.38
CA ILE A 79 -7.18 -1.30 3.87
C ILE A 79 -6.48 -2.48 3.18
N ASP A 80 -6.63 -3.69 3.71
CA ASP A 80 -6.03 -4.92 3.17
C ASP A 80 -6.87 -6.13 3.61
N ASP A 81 -6.82 -7.20 2.84
CA ASP A 81 -7.54 -8.45 3.10
C ASP A 81 -6.76 -9.42 4.02
N SER A 82 -5.52 -9.07 4.38
CA SER A 82 -4.61 -9.94 5.11
C SER A 82 -4.18 -9.32 6.44
N VAL A 83 -4.51 -9.98 7.55
CA VAL A 83 -4.12 -9.53 8.90
C VAL A 83 -2.60 -9.55 9.07
N GLU A 84 -1.92 -10.54 8.50
CA GLU A 84 -0.47 -10.72 8.65
C GLU A 84 0.31 -9.54 8.06
N LYS A 85 -0.21 -8.92 7.00
CA LYS A 85 0.44 -7.75 6.38
C LYS A 85 0.34 -6.51 7.25
N ALA A 86 -0.66 -6.42 8.12
CA ALA A 86 -0.92 -5.26 8.96
C ALA A 86 -0.34 -5.37 10.39
N CYS A 87 0.35 -6.47 10.71
CA CYS A 87 0.86 -6.75 12.07
C CYS A 87 1.70 -5.63 12.71
N ALA A 88 2.34 -4.76 11.92
CA ALA A 88 3.12 -3.64 12.46
C ALA A 88 2.24 -2.52 13.05
N GLN A 89 1.04 -2.30 12.50
CA GLN A 89 0.08 -1.30 12.97
C GLN A 89 -1.36 -1.87 12.93
N PRO A 90 -1.69 -2.84 13.79
CA PRO A 90 -2.97 -3.55 13.73
C PRO A 90 -4.18 -2.62 13.98
N HIS A 91 -4.01 -1.57 14.77
CA HIS A 91 -5.08 -0.59 15.05
C HIS A 91 -5.41 0.33 13.85
N ASN A 92 -4.55 0.36 12.83
CA ASN A 92 -4.80 1.10 11.59
C ASN A 92 -5.42 0.22 10.51
N HIS A 93 -5.59 -1.09 10.76
CA HIS A 93 -6.08 -2.03 9.77
C HIS A 93 -7.61 -2.03 9.71
N LEU A 94 -8.14 -1.69 8.55
CA LEU A 94 -9.50 -2.03 8.15
C LEU A 94 -9.44 -3.32 7.33
N LEU A 95 -9.69 -4.45 8.00
CA LEU A 95 -9.80 -5.74 7.35
C LEU A 95 -11.04 -5.77 6.46
N ILE A 96 -10.85 -6.17 5.20
CA ILE A 96 -11.92 -6.38 4.23
C ILE A 96 -11.88 -7.82 3.73
N ASP A 97 -13.02 -8.31 3.24
CA ASP A 97 -13.06 -9.65 2.65
C ASP A 97 -12.27 -9.70 1.35
N VAL A 98 -11.68 -10.88 1.09
CA VAL A 98 -11.05 -11.17 -0.19
C VAL A 98 -12.12 -11.09 -1.28
N TRP A 99 -11.81 -10.40 -2.37
CA TRP A 99 -12.67 -10.42 -3.54
C TRP A 99 -12.54 -11.76 -4.28
N ASP A 100 -13.54 -12.62 -4.14
CA ASP A 100 -13.71 -13.82 -4.95
C ASP A 100 -14.63 -13.49 -6.13
N ASN A 101 -14.07 -13.20 -7.31
CA ASN A 101 -14.90 -12.86 -8.49
C ASN A 101 -15.99 -13.93 -8.70
N PRO A 102 -17.28 -13.62 -8.44
CA PRO A 102 -18.32 -14.65 -8.39
C PRO A 102 -18.72 -15.14 -9.78
N ASN A 103 -18.18 -14.53 -10.84
CA ASN A 103 -18.47 -14.82 -12.24
C ASN A 103 -17.27 -15.40 -13.00
N ARG A 104 -16.30 -15.99 -12.29
CA ARG A 104 -15.14 -16.66 -12.89
C ARG A 104 -15.33 -18.16 -13.04
#